data_AF-A0A183CYY0-F1
#
_entry.id   AF-A0A183CYY0-F1
#
_cell.length_a   1.000
_cell.length_b   1.000
_cell.length_c   1.000
_cell.angle_alpha   90.00
_cell.angle_beta   90.00
_cell.angle_gamma   90.00
#
_symmetry.space_group_name_H-M   'P 1'
#
loop_
_entity.id
_entity.type
_entity.pdbx_description
1 polymer ?
#
loop_
_entity_poly.entity_id
_entity_poly.type
_entity_poly.pdbx_seq_one_letter_code
_entity_poly.pdbx_strand_id
1 'polypeptide(L)' 'LMKDCILRGDLHNIRTGRYCVVGERTIIRPSYKRFSKGFTFFSVHIGDHVFIENVGLVALHERE' A
#
# COMPACT_ATOMS: atom_id res chain seq x y z
N LEU A 1 5.33 -7.26 -9.75
CA LEU A 1 4.86 -5.89 -10.07
C LEU A 1 4.62 -5.84 -11.57
N MET A 2 3.45 -5.42 -12.02
CA MET A 2 3.17 -5.18 -13.44
C MET A 2 3.60 -3.76 -13.87
N LYS A 3 3.36 -3.41 -15.14
CA LYS A 3 3.81 -2.16 -15.77
C LYS A 3 3.22 -0.92 -15.08
N ASP A 4 4.02 0.15 -14.98
CA ASP A 4 3.64 1.45 -14.43
C ASP A 4 3.17 1.42 -12.95
N CYS A 5 3.59 0.41 -12.19
CA CYS A 5 3.36 0.31 -10.75
C CYS A 5 4.28 1.27 -9.97
N ILE A 6 3.74 1.91 -8.93
CA ILE A 6 4.49 2.79 -8.03
C ILE A 6 4.36 2.29 -6.59
N LEU A 7 5.51 1.96 -5.97
CA LEU A 7 5.61 1.61 -4.56
C LEU A 7 6.26 2.77 -3.78
N ARG A 8 5.52 3.44 -2.91
CA ARG A 8 6.00 4.61 -2.16
C ARG A 8 6.48 4.22 -0.76
N GLY A 9 7.72 3.75 -0.65
CA GLY A 9 8.35 3.41 0.63
C GLY A 9 8.98 4.59 1.38
N ASP A 10 8.66 5.84 1.00
CA ASP A 10 9.33 7.04 1.50
C ASP A 10 8.87 7.45 2.91
N LEU A 11 7.61 7.20 3.25
CA LEU A 11 7.02 7.64 4.53
C LEU A 11 7.02 6.54 5.61
N HIS A 12 6.83 5.29 5.20
CA HIS A 12 6.86 4.12 6.09
C HIS A 12 7.17 2.84 5.29
N ASN A 13 7.60 1.79 6.00
CA ASN A 13 7.89 0.48 5.42
C ASN A 13 6.68 -0.16 4.72
N ILE A 14 6.92 -0.75 3.54
CA ILE A 14 5.97 -1.56 2.78
C ILE A 14 6.49 -3.00 2.76
N ARG A 15 5.71 -3.93 3.29
CA ARG A 15 6.02 -5.37 3.31
C ARG A 15 5.13 -6.11 2.32
N THR A 16 5.74 -6.94 1.49
CA THR A 16 5.04 -7.79 0.52
C THR A 16 5.33 -9.26 0.80
N GLY A 17 4.28 -10.06 0.91
CA GLY A 17 4.36 -11.51 1.02
C GLY A 17 4.76 -12.20 -0.29
N ARG A 18 4.88 -13.52 -0.23
CA ARG A 18 5.23 -14.39 -1.35
C ARG A 18 4.06 -14.54 -2.32
N TYR A 19 4.37 -14.69 -3.60
CA TYR A 19 3.38 -14.87 -4.67
C TYR A 19 2.33 -13.75 -4.75
N CYS A 20 2.69 -12.53 -4.33
CA CYS A 20 1.83 -11.36 -4.52
C CYS A 20 1.95 -10.84 -5.96
N VAL A 21 0.80 -10.67 -6.61
CA VAL A 21 0.71 -10.07 -7.94
C VAL A 21 0.08 -8.69 -7.81
N VAL A 22 0.79 -7.68 -8.31
CA VAL A 22 0.32 -6.28 -8.30
C VAL A 22 0.06 -5.84 -9.73
N GLY A 23 -1.19 -5.48 -10.01
CA GLY A 23 -1.70 -5.05 -11.30
C GLY A 23 -1.03 -3.78 -11.86
N GLU A 24 -1.22 -3.54 -13.16
CA GLU A 24 -0.69 -2.37 -13.85
C GLU A 24 -1.22 -1.05 -13.27
N ARG A 25 -0.40 -0.01 -13.33
CA ARG A 25 -0.76 1.36 -12.89
C ARG A 25 -1.25 1.45 -11.43
N THR A 26 -0.88 0.49 -10.59
CA THR A 26 -1.22 0.46 -9.16
C THR A 26 -0.27 1.36 -8.38
N ILE A 27 -0.82 2.21 -7.51
CA ILE A 27 -0.04 3.03 -6.58
C ILE A 27 -0.24 2.49 -5.16
N ILE A 28 0.83 1.97 -4.57
CA ILE A 28 0.86 1.51 -3.18
C ILE A 28 1.54 2.59 -2.36
N ARG A 29 0.77 3.25 -1.49
CA ARG A 29 1.27 4.29 -0.59
C ARG A 29 0.92 3.96 0.87
N PRO A 30 1.81 4.26 1.84
CA PRO A 30 1.51 4.20 3.25
C PRO A 30 0.25 5.00 3.58
N SER A 31 -0.63 4.39 4.35
CA SER A 31 -1.79 5.09 4.87
C SER A 31 -1.34 6.08 5.93
N TYR A 32 -2.05 7.18 6.06
CA TYR A 32 -1.80 8.16 7.11
C TYR A 32 -3.10 8.47 7.83
N LYS A 33 -3.01 8.59 9.15
CA LYS A 33 -4.11 9.07 9.99
C LYS A 33 -3.72 10.40 10.61
N ARG A 34 -4.64 11.34 10.52
CA ARG A 34 -4.49 12.65 11.15
C ARG A 34 -5.07 12.56 12.56
N PHE A 35 -4.20 12.65 13.55
CA PHE A 35 -4.58 12.77 14.95
C PHE A 35 -4.52 14.25 15.36
N SER A 36 -5.22 14.63 16.44
CA SER A 36 -5.21 16.01 16.93
C SER A 36 -3.81 16.55 17.29
N LYS A 37 -2.82 15.66 17.51
CA LYS A 37 -1.42 16.01 17.81
C LYS A 37 -0.44 15.87 16.64
N GLY A 38 -0.88 15.41 15.46
CA GLY A 38 0.02 15.24 14.30
C GLY A 38 -0.44 14.22 13.25
N PHE A 39 0.47 13.88 12.33
CA PHE A 39 0.28 12.84 11.33
C PHE A 39 1.05 11.58 11.71
N THR A 40 0.40 10.42 11.60
CA THR A 40 1.04 9.12 11.78
C THR A 40 0.87 8.31 10.50
N PHE A 41 1.98 7.75 10.01
CA PHE A 41 2.00 6.85 8.87
C PHE A 41 1.99 5.40 9.34
N PHE A 42 1.19 4.56 8.69
CA PHE A 42 1.08 3.14 8.98
C PHE A 42 1.79 2.33 7.91
N SER A 43 2.46 1.24 8.31
CA SER A 43 3.05 0.31 7.35
C SER A 43 1.98 -0.38 6.52
N VAL A 44 2.30 -0.60 5.24
CA VAL A 44 1.47 -1.44 4.37
C VAL A 44 1.99 -2.86 4.45
N HIS A 45 1.11 -3.80 4.78
CA HIS A 45 1.43 -5.22 4.85
C HIS A 45 0.55 -5.95 3.84
N ILE A 46 1.16 -6.44 2.76
CA ILE A 46 0.51 -7.28 1.77
C ILE A 46 0.87 -8.74 2.10
N GLY A 47 -0.13 -9.59 2.28
CA GLY A 47 0.05 -11.00 2.64
C GLY A 47 0.58 -11.88 1.50
N ASP A 48 0.76 -13.17 1.81
CA ASP A 48 1.10 -14.20 0.83
C ASP A 48 -0.12 -14.48 -0.08
N HIS A 49 0.11 -14.74 -1.37
CA HIS A 49 -0.92 -15.06 -2.39
C HIS A 49 -1.99 -13.96 -2.61
N VAL A 50 -1.62 -12.69 -2.41
CA VAL A 50 -2.51 -11.56 -2.66
C VAL A 50 -2.47 -11.16 -4.14
N PHE A 51 -3.65 -11.08 -4.76
CA PHE A 51 -3.83 -10.55 -6.10
C PHE A 51 -4.46 -9.15 -6.03
N ILE A 52 -3.72 -8.15 -6.50
CA ILE A 52 -4.19 -6.77 -6.60
C ILE A 52 -4.50 -6.49 -8.06
N GLU A 53 -5.77 -6.23 -8.36
CA GLU A 53 -6.25 -5.91 -9.70
C GLU A 53 -5.73 -4.56 -10.23
N ASN A 54 -5.85 -4.36 -11.54
CA ASN A 54 -5.43 -3.13 -12.22
C ASN A 54 -6.24 -1.92 -11.74
N VAL A 55 -5.58 -0.76 -11.61
CA VAL A 55 -6.23 0.51 -11.23
C VAL A 55 -6.82 0.49 -9.80
N GLY A 56 -6.04 -0.01 -8.84
CA GLY A 56 -6.32 0.16 -7.43
C GLY A 56 -5.40 1.20 -6.80
N LEU A 57 -5.95 2.29 -6.23
CA LEU A 57 -5.21 3.02 -5.21
C LEU A 57 -5.26 2.19 -3.94
N VAL A 58 -4.18 1.46 -3.64
CA VAL A 58 -4.10 0.71 -2.39
C VAL A 58 -3.67 1.68 -1.29
N ALA A 59 -4.66 2.39 -0.76
CA ALA A 59 -4.58 3.09 0.50
C ALA A 59 -5.51 2.34 1.45
N LEU A 60 -4.96 1.46 2.29
CA LEU A 60 -5.73 0.84 3.37
C LEU A 60 -6.08 1.94 4.37
N HIS A 61 -7.27 2.52 4.23
CA HIS A 61 -7.83 3.39 5.25
C HIS A 61 -8.34 2.49 6.38
N GLU A 62 -7.61 2.42 7.49
CA GLU A 62 -8.18 1.91 8.74
C GLU A 62 -9.30 2.88 9.13
N ARG A 63 -10.55 2.47 8.87
CA ARG A 63 -11.71 3.06 9.53
C ARG A 63 -11.61 2.72 11.01
N GLU A 64 -11.48 3.74 11.85
CA GLU A 64 -12.15 3.71 13.15
C GLU A 64 -13.60 4.16 12.93
#